data_AF-A0A8T2NL46-F1
#
_entry.id   AF-A0A8T2NL46-F1
#
_cell.length_a   1.000
_cell.length_b   1.000
_cell.length_c   1.000
_cell.angle_alpha   90.00
_cell.angle_beta   90.00
_cell.angle_gamma   90.00
#
_symmetry.space_group_name_H-M   'P 1'
#
loop_
_entity.id
_entity.type
_entity.pdbx_description
1 polymer ?
#
loop_
_entity_poly.entity_id
_entity_poly.type
_entity_poly.pdbx_seq_one_letter_code
_entity_poly.pdbx_strand_id
1 'polypeptide(L)'
;VDECSHDICGSNAVCYNTPGSYYCTCQDSYISSTGFTWETGVTLCKHFLEELESLTPPEGQSREEYYLNKLNEELANNPDAILSEGAVTSVLTTALSVTDNLSPEEGDSNGAEVASIVLEISEKLVSALIEPNMTNAKIIRTPIMGSAAAVLMSVSGMEKLMSPSFFETENVTEMYSDIITATLPKTNHTELPDPVNFTILHSKQKFQAGLVTCVYWDDKGKEKNWSVDGCTATFSNETHTVCSCTHLSTFAILLQTEEQAEDDELLEWINLICMAVGLAFLGLAILSFLLCSWNPKINNTARLHLCICLFLGHLLFLLGVSRTENETVCAAIAGLLHFLFLSSFVFMLLETLQLFLLVRSLSQVRVIQKEGLRPLYILLIGYGIPLLVVGVSAG
;
A
#
# COMPACT_ATOMS: atom_id res chain seq x y z
N VAL A 1 15.23 0.91 47.17
CA VAL A 1 15.28 -0.54 47.51
C VAL A 1 15.05 -1.26 46.19
N ASP A 2 15.35 -2.56 46.10
CA ASP A 2 14.88 -3.34 44.96
C ASP A 2 13.87 -4.36 45.48
N GLU A 3 12.62 -3.93 45.44
CA GLU A 3 11.47 -4.68 45.88
C GLU A 3 11.35 -5.97 45.06
N CYS A 4 11.71 -5.96 43.77
CA CYS A 4 11.65 -7.12 42.88
C CYS A 4 12.75 -8.17 43.11
N SER A 5 13.60 -8.00 44.12
CA SER A 5 14.61 -8.99 44.52
C SER A 5 14.02 -10.29 45.09
N HIS A 6 12.75 -10.27 45.49
CA HIS A 6 12.00 -11.45 45.94
C HIS A 6 10.83 -11.69 44.97
N ASP A 7 10.34 -12.92 44.90
CA ASP A 7 9.17 -13.25 44.08
C ASP A 7 7.88 -12.78 44.76
N ILE A 8 7.52 -11.50 44.56
CA ILE A 8 6.35 -10.86 45.18
C ILE A 8 5.11 -10.92 44.26
N CYS A 9 5.32 -11.01 42.95
CA CYS A 9 4.24 -10.99 41.96
C CYS A 9 3.63 -12.37 41.71
N GLY A 10 4.34 -13.45 42.06
CA GLY A 10 3.86 -14.82 41.87
C GLY A 10 4.03 -15.31 40.42
N SER A 11 3.51 -16.51 40.17
CA SER A 11 3.71 -17.22 38.90
C SER A 11 3.10 -16.49 37.70
N ASN A 12 3.81 -16.52 36.56
CA ASN A 12 3.41 -15.91 35.29
C ASN A 12 3.24 -14.38 35.36
N ALA A 13 3.87 -13.74 36.36
CA ALA A 13 3.92 -12.30 36.51
C ALA A 13 5.35 -11.77 36.38
N VAL A 14 5.48 -10.50 36.04
CA VAL A 14 6.74 -9.75 35.95
C VAL A 14 6.68 -8.60 36.96
N CYS A 15 7.74 -8.48 37.77
CA CYS A 15 7.90 -7.39 38.71
C CYS A 15 8.71 -6.25 38.09
N TYR A 16 8.22 -5.03 38.20
CA TYR A 16 8.92 -3.82 37.79
C TYR A 16 9.19 -2.95 39.01
N ASN A 17 10.47 -2.71 39.26
CA ASN A 17 10.89 -1.88 40.38
C ASN A 17 10.86 -0.40 39.99
N THR A 18 10.35 0.46 40.86
CA THR A 18 10.29 1.91 40.65
C THR A 18 10.92 2.64 41.85
N PRO A 19 11.31 3.92 41.72
CA PRO A 19 11.88 4.66 42.84
C PRO A 19 10.91 4.78 44.04
N GLY A 20 11.06 3.90 45.02
CA GLY A 20 10.25 3.87 46.26
C GLY A 20 8.96 3.05 46.17
N SER A 21 8.76 2.26 45.12
CA SER A 21 7.60 1.37 44.95
C SER A 21 7.90 0.26 43.94
N TYR A 22 6.96 -0.64 43.71
CA TYR A 22 7.00 -1.62 42.64
C TYR A 22 5.59 -1.85 42.09
N TYR A 23 5.51 -2.41 40.90
CA TYR A 23 4.27 -2.93 40.37
C TYR A 23 4.50 -4.27 39.68
N CYS A 24 3.43 -5.03 39.55
CA CYS A 24 3.43 -6.34 38.92
C CYS A 24 2.53 -6.29 37.69
N THR A 25 2.92 -6.98 36.63
CA THR A 25 2.07 -7.22 35.47
C THR A 25 2.08 -8.70 35.14
N CYS A 26 1.08 -9.20 34.44
CA CYS A 26 1.16 -10.55 33.89
C CYS A 26 2.16 -10.60 32.71
N GLN A 27 2.73 -11.77 32.47
CA GLN A 27 3.51 -12.06 31.27
C GLN A 27 2.61 -12.07 30.02
N ASP A 28 3.22 -11.98 28.85
CA ASP A 28 2.50 -12.07 27.57
C ASP A 28 1.61 -13.33 27.53
N SER A 29 0.39 -13.18 27.00
CA SER A 29 -0.66 -14.22 26.97
C SER A 29 -1.30 -14.58 28.32
N TYR A 30 -1.00 -13.84 29.39
CA TYR A 30 -1.68 -13.98 30.69
C TYR A 30 -2.40 -12.71 31.10
N ILE A 31 -3.52 -12.87 31.80
CA ILE A 31 -4.37 -11.78 32.31
C ILE A 31 -4.58 -11.86 33.81
N SER A 32 -4.79 -10.70 34.43
CA SER A 32 -5.05 -10.58 35.87
C SER A 32 -6.44 -11.10 36.24
N SER A 33 -6.53 -11.95 37.26
CA SER A 33 -7.81 -12.44 37.80
C SER A 33 -8.65 -11.38 38.51
N THR A 34 -8.05 -10.26 38.88
CA THR A 34 -8.69 -9.15 39.62
C THR A 34 -8.90 -7.91 38.74
N GLY A 35 -8.78 -8.03 37.42
CA GLY A 35 -8.89 -6.91 36.50
C GLY A 35 -7.68 -5.98 36.60
N PHE A 36 -7.93 -4.65 36.64
CA PHE A 36 -6.90 -3.60 36.58
C PHE A 36 -6.12 -3.40 37.89
N THR A 37 -6.65 -3.87 39.01
CA THR A 37 -6.04 -3.68 40.33
C THR A 37 -5.20 -4.88 40.71
N TRP A 38 -3.93 -4.63 41.04
CA TRP A 38 -3.03 -5.66 41.54
C TRP A 38 -3.06 -5.73 43.07
N GLU A 39 -3.59 -6.81 43.59
CA GLU A 39 -3.57 -7.17 45.01
C GLU A 39 -2.57 -8.31 45.27
N THR A 40 -1.50 -8.03 46.01
CA THR A 40 -0.45 -9.01 46.35
C THR A 40 -1.02 -10.20 47.10
N GLY A 41 -0.78 -11.42 46.61
CA GLY A 41 -1.29 -12.65 47.21
C GLY A 41 -2.74 -13.01 46.88
N VAL A 42 -3.45 -12.14 46.15
CA VAL A 42 -4.83 -12.37 45.66
C VAL A 42 -4.87 -12.45 44.14
N THR A 43 -4.10 -11.60 43.46
CA THR A 43 -4.05 -11.54 42.00
C THR A 43 -3.30 -12.74 41.44
N LEU A 44 -3.93 -13.44 40.49
CA LEU A 44 -3.35 -14.57 39.78
C LEU A 44 -3.36 -14.28 38.29
N CYS A 45 -2.24 -14.59 37.63
CA CYS A 45 -2.14 -14.52 36.17
C CYS A 45 -2.69 -15.80 35.55
N LYS A 46 -3.82 -15.68 34.85
CA LYS A 46 -4.48 -16.78 34.13
C LYS A 46 -4.17 -16.71 32.65
N HIS A 47 -4.12 -17.86 31.98
CA HIS A 47 -3.90 -17.88 30.54
C HIS A 47 -5.09 -17.25 29.81
N PHE A 48 -4.82 -16.30 28.92
CA PHE A 48 -5.84 -15.50 28.25
C PHE A 48 -6.87 -16.36 27.50
N LEU A 49 -6.41 -17.33 26.71
CA LEU A 49 -7.29 -18.21 25.93
C LEU A 49 -8.27 -19.01 26.80
N GLU A 50 -7.85 -19.46 27.98
CA GLU A 50 -8.71 -20.24 28.88
C GLU A 50 -9.84 -19.37 29.44
N GLU A 51 -9.55 -18.12 29.78
CA GLU A 51 -10.57 -17.19 30.24
C GLU A 51 -11.53 -16.84 29.10
N LEU A 52 -11.01 -16.54 27.90
CA LEU A 52 -11.82 -16.19 26.75
C LEU A 52 -12.78 -17.33 26.37
N GLU A 53 -12.30 -18.58 26.30
CA GLU A 53 -13.11 -19.76 26.01
C GLU A 53 -14.22 -20.01 27.04
N SER A 54 -13.99 -19.62 28.30
CA SER A 54 -14.97 -19.76 29.38
C SER A 54 -16.15 -18.78 29.29
N LEU A 55 -16.05 -17.73 28.47
CA LEU A 55 -17.09 -16.72 28.32
C LEU A 55 -18.27 -17.23 27.49
N THR A 56 -19.48 -16.87 27.95
CA THR A 56 -20.74 -17.07 27.23
C THR A 56 -21.31 -15.70 26.82
N PRO A 57 -20.99 -15.21 25.60
CA PRO A 57 -21.48 -13.92 25.13
C PRO A 57 -22.98 -13.96 24.79
N PRO A 58 -23.67 -12.80 24.81
CA PRO A 58 -25.03 -12.67 24.30
C PRO A 58 -25.12 -12.93 22.78
N GLU A 59 -26.31 -13.23 22.27
CA GLU A 59 -26.53 -13.48 20.84
C GLU A 59 -26.09 -12.29 19.98
N GLY A 60 -25.23 -12.55 18.99
CA GLY A 60 -24.75 -11.54 18.03
C GLY A 60 -23.39 -10.91 18.39
N GLN A 61 -22.77 -11.31 19.50
CA GLN A 61 -21.49 -10.77 19.96
C GLN A 61 -20.37 -11.82 19.97
N SER A 62 -19.15 -11.43 19.58
CA SER A 62 -17.98 -12.31 19.73
C SER A 62 -17.50 -12.37 21.19
N ARG A 63 -16.67 -13.36 21.54
CA ARG A 63 -16.14 -13.46 22.91
C ARG A 63 -15.17 -12.32 23.22
N GLU A 64 -14.41 -11.94 22.21
CA GLU A 64 -13.46 -10.85 22.18
C GLU A 64 -14.16 -9.52 22.45
N GLU A 65 -15.23 -9.24 21.69
CA GLU A 65 -16.03 -8.03 21.84
C GLU A 65 -16.71 -7.98 23.22
N TYR A 66 -17.26 -9.10 23.69
CA TYR A 66 -17.88 -9.18 25.01
C TYR A 66 -16.87 -8.92 26.15
N TYR A 67 -15.67 -9.52 26.07
CA TYR A 67 -14.61 -9.31 27.05
C TYR A 67 -14.16 -7.84 27.09
N LEU A 68 -13.90 -7.25 25.93
CA LEU A 68 -13.47 -5.85 25.82
C LEU A 68 -14.55 -4.89 26.30
N ASN A 69 -15.83 -5.16 26.00
CA ASN A 69 -16.93 -4.35 26.53
C ASN A 69 -17.01 -4.39 28.05
N LYS A 70 -16.83 -5.57 28.66
CA LYS A 70 -16.76 -5.69 30.12
C LYS A 70 -15.58 -4.87 30.68
N LEU A 71 -14.41 -4.95 30.04
CA LEU A 71 -13.23 -4.17 30.43
C LEU A 71 -13.49 -2.65 30.31
N ASN A 72 -14.12 -2.23 29.22
CA ASN A 72 -14.46 -0.84 28.95
C ASN A 72 -15.48 -0.30 29.97
N GLU A 73 -16.46 -1.12 30.37
CA GLU A 73 -17.47 -0.78 31.38
C GLU A 73 -16.85 -0.64 32.78
N GLU A 74 -15.93 -1.55 33.15
CA GLU A 74 -15.22 -1.44 34.43
C GLU A 74 -14.40 -0.15 34.53
N LEU A 75 -13.76 0.31 33.44
CA LEU A 75 -13.09 1.62 33.37
C LEU A 75 -14.08 2.78 33.45
N ALA A 76 -15.21 2.69 32.75
CA ALA A 76 -16.24 3.73 32.74
C ALA A 76 -16.86 3.95 34.13
N ASN A 77 -16.99 2.88 34.93
CA ASN A 77 -17.52 2.94 36.28
C ASN A 77 -16.56 3.58 37.30
N ASN A 78 -15.29 3.82 36.93
CA ASN A 78 -14.30 4.45 37.80
C ASN A 78 -13.52 5.58 37.07
N PRO A 79 -14.21 6.67 36.68
CA PRO A 79 -13.64 7.73 35.82
C PRO A 79 -12.53 8.56 36.50
N ASP A 80 -12.50 8.56 37.84
CA ASP A 80 -11.51 9.28 38.64
C ASP A 80 -10.34 8.38 39.10
N ALA A 81 -10.29 7.14 38.61
CA ALA A 81 -9.18 6.23 38.91
C ALA A 81 -7.86 6.83 38.43
N ILE A 82 -6.86 6.84 39.31
CA ILE A 82 -5.48 7.11 38.94
C ILE A 82 -4.77 5.76 38.90
N LEU A 83 -4.33 5.36 37.71
CA LEU A 83 -3.64 4.09 37.49
C LEU A 83 -2.14 4.32 37.39
N SER A 84 -1.36 3.36 37.87
CA SER A 84 0.08 3.35 37.64
C SER A 84 0.38 3.04 36.16
N GLU A 85 1.54 3.50 35.67
CA GLU A 85 2.02 3.19 34.33
C GLU A 85 1.97 1.68 34.05
N GLY A 86 2.40 0.88 35.02
CA GLY A 86 2.35 -0.58 34.96
C GLY A 86 0.96 -1.18 34.82
N ALA A 87 -0.02 -0.65 35.56
CA ALA A 87 -1.40 -1.12 35.45
C ALA A 87 -1.96 -0.81 34.06
N VAL A 88 -1.70 0.39 33.54
CA VAL A 88 -2.13 0.79 32.20
C VAL A 88 -1.46 -0.04 31.11
N THR A 89 -0.15 -0.24 31.19
CA THR A 89 0.55 -1.11 30.24
C THR A 89 -0.01 -2.52 30.26
N SER A 90 -0.21 -3.11 31.45
CA SER A 90 -0.75 -4.47 31.57
C SER A 90 -2.12 -4.61 30.90
N VAL A 91 -2.98 -3.63 31.10
CA VAL A 91 -4.36 -3.67 30.59
C VAL A 91 -4.39 -3.40 29.09
N LEU A 92 -3.60 -2.44 28.61
CA LEU A 92 -3.49 -2.15 27.19
C LEU A 92 -2.92 -3.35 26.42
N THR A 93 -1.87 -3.98 26.93
CA THR A 93 -1.33 -5.22 26.36
C THR A 93 -2.37 -6.34 26.35
N THR A 94 -3.19 -6.44 27.41
CA THR A 94 -4.29 -7.41 27.45
C THR A 94 -5.32 -7.13 26.35
N ALA A 95 -5.77 -5.88 26.22
CA ALA A 95 -6.73 -5.47 25.19
C ALA A 95 -6.19 -5.73 23.78
N LEU A 96 -4.89 -5.50 23.54
CA LEU A 96 -4.24 -5.80 22.26
C LEU A 96 -4.10 -7.31 22.00
N SER A 97 -3.77 -8.11 23.02
CA SER A 97 -3.68 -9.57 22.85
C SER A 97 -5.02 -10.22 22.44
N VAL A 98 -6.15 -9.61 22.83
CA VAL A 98 -7.48 -10.02 22.36
C VAL A 98 -7.59 -9.85 20.84
N THR A 99 -6.97 -8.81 20.29
CA THR A 99 -7.00 -8.51 18.85
C THR A 99 -6.14 -9.45 18.01
N ASP A 100 -5.06 -10.00 18.57
CA ASP A 100 -4.19 -10.93 17.83
C ASP A 100 -4.88 -12.26 17.46
N ASN A 101 -5.90 -12.66 18.21
CA ASN A 101 -6.73 -13.83 17.88
C ASN A 101 -7.70 -13.57 16.73
N LEU A 102 -7.98 -12.30 16.44
CA LEU A 102 -8.76 -11.91 15.28
C LEU A 102 -7.79 -11.85 14.10
N SER A 103 -8.00 -12.75 13.14
CA SER A 103 -7.49 -12.55 11.79
C SER A 103 -8.69 -12.08 10.97
N PRO A 104 -9.00 -10.76 10.93
CA PRO A 104 -10.12 -10.30 10.13
C PRO A 104 -9.83 -10.66 8.68
N GLU A 105 -10.81 -11.24 7.99
CA GLU A 105 -10.83 -11.13 6.53
C GLU A 105 -10.99 -9.63 6.18
N GLU A 106 -10.35 -9.16 5.11
CA GLU A 106 -10.42 -7.75 4.70
C GLU A 106 -11.87 -7.26 4.62
N GLY A 107 -12.23 -6.26 5.43
CA GLY A 107 -13.58 -5.69 5.47
C GLY A 107 -14.57 -6.36 6.42
N ASP A 108 -14.13 -7.23 7.34
CA ASP A 108 -14.99 -7.76 8.41
C ASP A 108 -15.41 -6.65 9.41
N SER A 109 -16.71 -6.37 9.49
CA SER A 109 -17.28 -5.36 10.39
C SER A 109 -16.97 -5.64 11.86
N ASN A 110 -16.80 -6.91 12.24
CA ASN A 110 -16.52 -7.28 13.63
C ASN A 110 -15.11 -6.82 14.07
N GLY A 111 -14.13 -6.84 13.17
CA GLY A 111 -12.78 -6.36 13.44
C GLY A 111 -12.75 -4.85 13.71
N ALA A 112 -13.46 -4.07 12.90
CA ALA A 112 -13.61 -2.62 13.09
C ALA A 112 -14.35 -2.28 14.40
N GLU A 113 -15.33 -3.10 14.80
CA GLU A 113 -16.01 -2.95 16.08
C GLU A 113 -15.03 -3.11 17.24
N VAL A 114 -14.32 -4.22 17.27
CA VAL A 114 -13.32 -4.54 18.29
C VAL A 114 -12.23 -3.47 18.36
N ALA A 115 -11.71 -3.01 17.21
CA ALA A 115 -10.70 -1.95 17.17
C ALA A 115 -11.19 -0.66 17.85
N SER A 116 -12.44 -0.27 17.61
CA SER A 116 -13.01 0.95 18.20
C SER A 116 -13.13 0.83 19.72
N ILE A 117 -13.53 -0.34 20.24
CA ILE A 117 -13.58 -0.58 21.68
C ILE A 117 -12.16 -0.52 22.29
N VAL A 118 -11.15 -1.06 21.62
CA VAL A 118 -9.75 -0.99 22.07
C VAL A 118 -9.25 0.47 22.09
N LEU A 119 -9.61 1.29 21.11
CA LEU A 119 -9.28 2.73 21.11
C LEU A 119 -9.93 3.45 22.30
N GLU A 120 -11.20 3.18 22.59
CA GLU A 120 -11.91 3.78 23.73
C GLU A 120 -11.29 3.37 25.08
N ILE A 121 -10.94 2.09 25.23
CA ILE A 121 -10.21 1.58 26.40
C ILE A 121 -8.87 2.29 26.54
N SER A 122 -8.12 2.42 25.44
CA SER A 122 -6.81 3.07 25.42
C SER A 122 -6.92 4.54 25.86
N GLU A 123 -7.92 5.28 25.38
CA GLU A 123 -8.18 6.65 25.78
C GLU A 123 -8.51 6.78 27.28
N LYS A 124 -9.36 5.90 27.82
CA LYS A 124 -9.71 5.88 29.25
C LYS A 124 -8.50 5.56 30.12
N LEU A 125 -7.68 4.58 29.74
CA LEU A 125 -6.47 4.22 30.45
C LEU A 125 -5.45 5.36 30.46
N VAL A 126 -5.27 6.02 29.33
CA VAL A 126 -4.42 7.20 29.20
C VAL A 126 -4.94 8.36 30.07
N SER A 127 -6.26 8.56 30.15
CA SER A 127 -6.87 9.55 31.06
C SER A 127 -6.59 9.23 32.54
N ALA A 128 -6.52 7.94 32.89
CA ALA A 128 -6.21 7.46 34.23
C ALA A 128 -4.71 7.59 34.60
N LEU A 129 -3.80 7.73 33.64
CA LEU A 129 -2.38 8.04 33.90
C LEU A 129 -2.17 9.50 34.32
N ILE A 130 -3.05 10.40 33.92
CA ILE A 130 -2.84 11.84 34.09
C ILE A 130 -3.31 12.26 35.48
N GLU A 131 -2.35 12.44 36.39
CA GLU A 131 -2.60 13.11 37.66
C GLU A 131 -3.03 14.58 37.45
N PRO A 132 -3.89 15.15 38.31
CA PRO A 132 -4.35 16.53 38.19
C PRO A 132 -3.22 17.58 38.29
N ASN A 133 -2.00 17.20 38.70
CA ASN A 133 -0.88 18.10 38.94
C ASN A 133 0.40 17.73 38.15
N MET A 134 0.29 16.86 37.15
CA MET A 134 1.44 16.33 36.41
C MET A 134 2.09 17.40 35.52
N THR A 135 3.36 17.74 35.78
CA THR A 135 4.13 18.75 35.02
C THR A 135 4.85 18.20 33.79
N ASN A 136 4.89 16.86 33.62
CA ASN A 136 5.65 16.18 32.57
C ASN A 136 4.86 15.98 31.27
N ALA A 137 3.54 16.17 31.29
CA ALA A 137 2.75 16.28 30.08
C ALA A 137 2.97 17.67 29.43
N LYS A 138 2.97 17.74 28.10
CA LYS A 138 3.08 19.01 27.38
C LYS A 138 1.76 19.78 27.53
N ILE A 139 1.64 20.54 28.61
CA ILE A 139 0.45 21.34 28.93
C ILE A 139 0.37 22.52 27.97
N ILE A 140 -0.74 22.62 27.22
CA ILE A 140 -1.04 23.82 26.43
C ILE A 140 -1.60 24.87 27.40
N ARG A 141 -0.88 25.98 27.55
CA ARG A 141 -1.36 27.14 28.33
C ARG A 141 -1.96 28.15 27.37
N THR A 142 -3.27 28.36 27.44
CA THR A 142 -3.94 29.44 26.70
C THR A 142 -3.98 30.71 27.56
N PRO A 143 -4.06 31.91 26.94
CA PRO A 143 -4.11 33.18 27.67
C PRO A 143 -5.40 33.38 28.50
N ILE A 144 -6.31 32.41 28.51
CA ILE A 144 -7.54 32.39 29.31
C ILE A 144 -7.44 31.22 30.31
N MET A 145 -6.74 31.43 31.43
CA MET A 145 -6.75 30.64 32.69
C MET A 145 -7.13 29.14 32.63
N GLY A 146 -6.61 28.40 31.65
CA GLY A 146 -6.85 26.97 31.49
C GLY A 146 -5.58 26.27 31.03
N SER A 147 -5.27 25.14 31.67
CA SER A 147 -4.23 24.21 31.29
C SER A 147 -4.91 22.89 30.92
N ALA A 148 -4.69 22.38 29.71
CA ALA A 148 -5.18 21.07 29.30
C ALA A 148 -4.00 20.16 28.98
N ALA A 149 -4.10 18.88 29.38
CA ALA A 149 -3.17 17.84 28.99
C ALA A 149 -3.62 17.26 27.64
N ALA A 150 -2.70 17.19 26.69
CA ALA A 150 -2.92 16.52 25.42
C ALA A 150 -2.10 15.23 25.40
N VAL A 151 -2.68 14.17 24.84
CA VAL A 151 -1.99 12.90 24.66
C VAL A 151 -1.97 12.51 23.19
N LEU A 152 -0.80 12.04 22.79
CA LEU A 152 -0.56 11.39 21.51
C LEU A 152 -0.14 9.95 21.81
N MET A 153 -0.89 8.99 21.32
CA MET A 153 -0.59 7.56 21.42
C MET A 153 -0.41 6.97 20.02
N SER A 154 0.47 5.99 19.90
CA SER A 154 0.67 5.20 18.67
C SER A 154 0.51 3.74 19.05
N VAL A 155 -0.37 3.03 18.37
CA VAL A 155 -0.67 1.64 18.68
C VAL A 155 -0.35 0.78 17.46
N SER A 156 0.77 0.08 17.52
CA SER A 156 1.20 -0.85 16.47
C SER A 156 0.36 -2.14 16.54
N GLY A 157 0.07 -2.76 15.38
CA GLY A 157 -0.72 -4.00 15.26
C GLY A 157 -2.20 -3.75 14.96
N MET A 158 -2.72 -2.54 15.21
CA MET A 158 -4.11 -2.18 14.94
C MET A 158 -4.43 -2.02 13.45
N GLU A 159 -3.42 -1.89 12.59
CA GLU A 159 -3.58 -1.74 11.14
C GLU A 159 -4.27 -2.92 10.47
N LYS A 160 -4.28 -4.10 11.11
CA LYS A 160 -5.01 -5.28 10.63
C LYS A 160 -6.51 -5.18 10.86
N LEU A 161 -6.93 -4.62 12.00
CA LEU A 161 -8.34 -4.47 12.34
C LEU A 161 -8.96 -3.23 11.68
N MET A 162 -8.17 -2.19 11.51
CA MET A 162 -8.55 -0.95 10.83
C MET A 162 -7.91 -0.90 9.45
N SER A 163 -8.23 -1.91 8.64
CA SER A 163 -7.67 -2.13 7.31
C SER A 163 -7.92 -0.94 6.38
N PRO A 164 -7.09 -0.77 5.34
CA PRO A 164 -7.30 0.29 4.35
C PRO A 164 -8.59 0.07 3.53
N SER A 165 -9.16 -1.14 3.54
CA SER A 165 -10.44 -1.45 2.88
C SER A 165 -11.65 -0.69 3.44
N PHE A 166 -11.55 -0.14 4.65
CA PHE A 166 -12.55 0.77 5.21
C PHE A 166 -12.49 2.18 4.61
N PHE A 167 -11.63 2.42 3.61
CA PHE A 167 -11.58 3.65 2.84
C PHE A 167 -12.21 3.45 1.47
N GLU A 168 -13.24 4.23 1.14
CA GLU A 168 -13.94 4.13 -0.15
C GLU A 168 -13.12 4.77 -1.27
N THR A 169 -12.53 3.93 -2.14
CA THR A 169 -11.78 4.41 -3.31
C THR A 169 -11.64 3.33 -4.39
N GLU A 170 -11.43 3.75 -5.65
CA GLU A 170 -11.14 2.85 -6.78
C GLU A 170 -9.65 2.45 -6.88
N ASN A 171 -8.76 3.09 -6.12
CA ASN A 171 -7.32 2.86 -6.18
C ASN A 171 -6.88 1.77 -5.20
N VAL A 172 -5.79 1.07 -5.52
CA VAL A 172 -5.15 0.15 -4.57
C VAL A 172 -4.63 0.95 -3.40
N THR A 173 -5.10 0.63 -2.20
CA THR A 173 -4.84 1.43 -1.01
C THR A 173 -4.15 0.58 0.04
N GLU A 174 -3.04 1.08 0.55
CA GLU A 174 -2.27 0.42 1.60
C GLU A 174 -2.08 1.34 2.82
N MET A 175 -1.96 0.73 3.99
CA MET A 175 -1.50 1.44 5.19
C MET A 175 -0.05 1.87 5.00
N TYR A 176 0.21 3.16 5.22
CA TYR A 176 1.52 3.78 5.05
C TYR A 176 2.11 4.35 6.35
N SER A 177 1.36 4.25 7.46
CA SER A 177 1.83 4.56 8.80
C SER A 177 1.19 3.63 9.84
N ASP A 178 1.73 3.66 11.06
CA ASP A 178 1.01 3.17 12.23
C ASP A 178 -0.20 4.06 12.53
N ILE A 179 -1.13 3.52 13.32
CA ILE A 179 -2.32 4.24 13.77
C ILE A 179 -1.95 5.10 14.98
N ILE A 180 -2.24 6.40 14.89
CA ILE A 180 -2.00 7.35 15.96
C ILE A 180 -3.31 7.91 16.48
N THR A 181 -3.42 8.18 17.77
CA THR A 181 -4.59 8.84 18.34
C THR A 181 -4.15 10.06 19.12
N ALA A 182 -4.80 11.18 18.85
CA ALA A 182 -4.62 12.42 19.58
C ALA A 182 -5.92 12.75 20.33
N THR A 183 -5.84 12.97 21.63
CA THR A 183 -7.01 13.28 22.46
C THR A 183 -6.68 14.27 23.59
N LEU A 184 -7.72 14.93 24.09
CA LEU A 184 -7.71 15.74 25.31
C LEU A 184 -8.50 15.00 26.40
N PRO A 185 -7.88 14.05 27.12
CA PRO A 185 -8.57 13.03 27.92
C PRO A 185 -9.41 13.53 29.11
N LYS A 186 -9.31 14.81 29.48
CA LYS A 186 -10.11 15.45 30.54
C LYS A 186 -11.16 16.42 30.00
N THR A 187 -11.40 16.41 28.69
CA THR A 187 -12.39 17.27 28.03
C THR A 187 -13.14 16.49 26.97
N ASN A 188 -14.36 16.92 26.67
CA ASN A 188 -15.14 16.35 25.55
C ASN A 188 -14.98 17.17 24.26
N HIS A 189 -13.98 18.08 24.20
CA HIS A 189 -13.75 18.95 23.06
C HIS A 189 -12.79 18.27 22.09
N THR A 190 -13.33 17.80 20.97
CA THR A 190 -12.54 17.23 19.86
C THR A 190 -12.31 18.23 18.74
N GLU A 191 -13.24 19.16 18.51
CA GLU A 191 -13.12 20.21 17.49
C GLU A 191 -12.18 21.33 17.96
N LEU A 192 -11.31 21.76 17.05
CA LEU A 192 -10.30 22.78 17.31
C LEU A 192 -10.58 24.03 16.47
N PRO A 193 -10.45 25.24 17.06
CA PRO A 193 -10.66 26.49 16.33
C PRO A 193 -9.58 26.73 15.27
N ASP A 194 -8.37 26.26 15.52
CA ASP A 194 -7.23 26.28 14.59
C ASP A 194 -6.76 24.84 14.34
N PRO A 195 -6.42 24.47 13.09
CA PRO A 195 -5.95 23.12 12.79
C PRO A 195 -4.59 22.84 13.43
N VAL A 196 -4.39 21.59 13.83
CA VAL A 196 -3.14 21.12 14.42
C VAL A 196 -2.39 20.28 13.40
N ASN A 197 -1.08 20.56 13.31
CA ASN A 197 -0.18 19.83 12.45
C ASN A 197 0.53 18.74 13.25
N PHE A 198 0.41 17.49 12.80
CA PHE A 198 1.16 16.36 13.33
C PHE A 198 1.99 15.72 12.23
N THR A 199 3.16 15.24 12.62
CA THR A 199 4.12 14.58 11.72
C THR A 199 4.11 13.10 12.02
N ILE A 200 3.75 12.29 11.02
CA ILE A 200 3.72 10.83 11.13
C ILE A 200 4.81 10.26 10.25
N LEU A 201 5.57 9.31 10.80
CA LEU A 201 6.61 8.59 10.10
C LEU A 201 6.00 7.51 9.20
N HIS A 202 6.62 7.29 8.05
CA HIS A 202 6.18 6.22 7.15
C HIS A 202 6.64 4.85 7.66
N SER A 203 5.73 3.87 7.68
CA SER A 203 6.04 2.49 8.09
C SER A 203 6.82 1.73 7.03
N LYS A 204 6.62 2.07 5.74
CA LYS A 204 7.29 1.45 4.59
C LYS A 204 8.33 2.41 3.98
N GLN A 205 9.56 1.94 3.84
CA GLN A 205 10.67 2.74 3.26
C GLN A 205 10.71 2.72 1.72
N LYS A 206 10.03 1.79 1.05
CA LYS A 206 9.94 1.81 -0.42
C LYS A 206 8.89 2.84 -0.82
N PHE A 207 9.34 4.04 -1.19
CA PHE A 207 8.49 5.05 -1.81
C PHE A 207 8.04 4.53 -3.19
N GLN A 208 6.80 4.07 -3.29
CA GLN A 208 6.10 3.93 -4.56
C GLN A 208 5.49 5.29 -4.90
N ALA A 209 5.55 5.68 -6.18
CA ALA A 209 4.84 6.88 -6.63
C ALA A 209 3.33 6.64 -6.46
N GLY A 210 2.72 7.35 -5.52
CA GLY A 210 1.30 7.23 -5.18
C GLY A 210 0.78 8.48 -4.48
N LEU A 211 -0.54 8.57 -4.36
CA LEU A 211 -1.20 9.65 -3.63
C LEU A 211 -1.17 9.34 -2.13
N VAL A 212 -0.59 10.25 -1.35
CA VAL A 212 -0.53 10.15 0.11
C VAL A 212 -1.71 10.90 0.71
N THR A 213 -2.56 10.19 1.46
CA THR A 213 -3.81 10.71 2.01
C THR A 213 -3.81 10.60 3.53
N CYS A 214 -4.02 11.72 4.22
CA CYS A 214 -4.23 11.75 5.66
C CYS A 214 -5.71 11.45 5.95
N VAL A 215 -5.98 10.44 6.76
CA VAL A 215 -7.34 10.03 7.13
C VAL A 215 -7.51 10.00 8.64
N TYR A 216 -8.75 10.14 9.09
CA TYR A 216 -9.16 9.88 10.46
C TYR A 216 -10.22 8.78 10.50
N TRP A 217 -10.31 8.07 11.62
CA TRP A 217 -11.32 7.05 11.85
C TRP A 217 -12.65 7.71 12.23
N ASP A 218 -13.67 7.53 11.39
CA ASP A 218 -15.03 7.98 11.68
C ASP A 218 -15.85 6.82 12.26
N ASP A 219 -16.11 6.90 13.56
CA ASP A 219 -16.88 5.93 14.33
C ASP A 219 -18.29 6.42 14.69
N LYS A 220 -18.71 7.59 14.18
CA LYS A 220 -20.01 8.20 14.52
C LYS A 220 -21.18 7.61 13.72
N GLY A 221 -20.86 7.00 12.57
CA GLY A 221 -21.81 6.38 11.66
C GLY A 221 -22.24 4.97 12.09
N LYS A 222 -23.17 4.36 11.33
CA LYS A 222 -23.46 2.93 11.45
C LYS A 222 -22.35 2.06 10.86
N GLU A 223 -21.69 2.58 9.84
CA GLU A 223 -20.53 1.98 9.21
C GLU A 223 -19.31 2.79 9.64
N LYS A 224 -18.30 2.08 10.13
CA LYS A 224 -17.04 2.67 10.55
C LYS A 224 -16.12 2.72 9.36
N ASN A 225 -15.57 3.91 9.08
CA ASN A 225 -14.76 4.10 7.89
C ASN A 225 -13.60 5.07 8.12
N TRP A 226 -12.65 5.04 7.19
CA TRP A 226 -11.64 6.07 7.09
C TRP A 226 -12.23 7.28 6.33
N SER A 227 -12.10 8.47 6.90
CA SER A 227 -12.56 9.72 6.28
C SER A 227 -11.44 10.73 6.16
N VAL A 228 -11.51 11.58 5.13
CA VAL A 228 -10.60 12.72 4.90
C VAL A 228 -11.14 14.03 5.48
N ASP A 229 -12.37 14.03 5.99
CA ASP A 229 -13.05 15.26 6.39
C ASP A 229 -12.31 16.02 7.49
N GLY A 230 -11.97 17.27 7.20
CA GLY A 230 -11.24 18.14 8.12
C GLY A 230 -9.75 17.83 8.25
N CYS A 231 -9.19 16.92 7.45
CA CYS A 231 -7.78 16.54 7.43
C CYS A 231 -7.15 16.71 6.04
N THR A 232 -5.93 17.25 5.98
CA THR A 232 -5.20 17.43 4.72
C THR A 232 -3.70 17.15 4.88
N ALA A 233 -3.10 16.52 3.87
CA ALA A 233 -1.65 16.36 3.79
C ALA A 233 -1.02 17.67 3.30
N THR A 234 -0.28 18.35 4.16
CA THR A 234 0.36 19.64 3.84
C THR A 234 1.75 19.47 3.25
N PHE A 235 2.45 18.42 3.66
CA PHE A 235 3.79 18.07 3.21
C PHE A 235 3.97 16.56 3.29
N SER A 236 4.62 15.96 2.31
CA SER A 236 5.02 14.57 2.33
C SER A 236 6.40 14.42 1.69
N ASN A 237 7.23 13.58 2.28
CA ASN A 237 8.54 13.20 1.78
C ASN A 237 8.78 11.72 2.08
N GLU A 238 9.88 11.12 1.62
CA GLU A 238 10.16 9.68 1.75
C GLU A 238 10.03 9.12 3.18
N THR A 239 10.28 9.94 4.20
CA THR A 239 10.33 9.49 5.60
C THR A 239 9.09 9.81 6.44
N HIS A 240 8.33 10.84 6.07
CA HIS A 240 7.24 11.34 6.89
C HIS A 240 6.27 12.21 6.09
N THR A 241 5.05 12.30 6.63
CA THR A 241 4.00 13.20 6.16
C THR A 241 3.51 14.07 7.30
N VAL A 242 3.23 15.34 6.98
CA VAL A 242 2.65 16.31 7.89
C VAL A 242 1.17 16.49 7.54
N CYS A 243 0.31 16.00 8.42
CA CYS A 243 -1.13 16.14 8.33
C CYS A 243 -1.60 17.34 9.14
N SER A 244 -2.49 18.14 8.57
CA SER A 244 -3.17 19.27 9.21
C SER A 244 -4.64 18.92 9.39
N CYS A 245 -5.10 18.77 10.63
CA CYS A 245 -6.48 18.41 10.93
C CYS A 245 -7.17 19.41 11.87
N THR A 246 -8.48 19.61 11.68
CA THR A 246 -9.32 20.53 12.47
C THR A 246 -9.95 19.90 13.70
N HIS A 247 -9.70 18.63 13.96
CA HIS A 247 -10.21 17.89 15.11
C HIS A 247 -9.16 16.93 15.66
N LEU A 248 -9.43 16.42 16.86
CA LEU A 248 -8.68 15.37 17.53
C LEU A 248 -9.43 14.05 17.37
N SER A 249 -8.74 13.03 16.89
CA SER A 249 -9.26 11.70 16.63
C SER A 249 -8.12 10.68 16.53
N THR A 250 -8.42 9.51 15.99
CA THR A 250 -7.49 8.49 15.53
C THR A 250 -7.19 8.71 14.04
N PHE A 251 -5.90 8.80 13.68
CA PHE A 251 -5.42 9.12 12.34
C PHE A 251 -4.49 8.05 11.80
N ALA A 252 -4.43 7.97 10.47
CA ALA A 252 -3.49 7.16 9.72
C ALA A 252 -3.12 7.84 8.40
N ILE A 253 -2.07 7.34 7.75
CA ILE A 253 -1.71 7.68 6.38
C ILE A 253 -2.01 6.49 5.48
N LEU A 254 -2.75 6.75 4.41
CA LEU A 254 -3.00 5.82 3.33
C LEU A 254 -2.13 6.18 2.12
N LEU A 255 -1.55 5.18 1.48
CA LEU A 255 -0.91 5.31 0.18
C LEU A 255 -1.82 4.69 -0.87
N GLN A 256 -2.25 5.50 -1.83
CA GLN A 256 -3.08 5.07 -2.95
C GLN A 256 -2.23 5.00 -4.21
N THR A 257 -2.14 3.82 -4.81
CA THR A 257 -1.43 3.59 -6.06
C THR A 257 -2.45 3.21 -7.13
N GLU A 258 -2.21 3.59 -8.39
CA GLU A 258 -2.97 2.99 -9.49
C GLU A 258 -2.75 1.47 -9.46
N GLU A 259 -3.76 0.70 -9.84
CA GLU A 259 -3.73 -0.77 -9.84
C GLU A 259 -2.58 -1.27 -10.72
N GLN A 260 -1.41 -1.41 -10.11
CA GLN A 260 -0.22 -1.91 -10.77
C GLN A 260 -0.38 -3.43 -10.78
N ALA A 261 -0.70 -3.96 -11.97
CA ALA A 261 -0.66 -5.40 -12.23
C ALA A 261 0.63 -5.95 -11.61
N GLU A 262 0.49 -6.97 -10.76
CA GLU A 262 1.62 -7.64 -10.11
C GLU A 262 2.77 -7.76 -11.11
N ASP A 263 3.95 -7.22 -10.75
CA ASP A 263 5.20 -7.43 -11.49
C ASP A 263 5.48 -8.94 -11.47
N ASP A 264 4.86 -9.66 -12.40
CA ASP A 264 5.05 -11.09 -12.58
C ASP A 264 6.45 -11.23 -13.18
N GLU A 265 7.47 -11.26 -12.31
CA GLU A 265 8.89 -11.33 -12.69
C GLU A 265 9.10 -12.41 -13.77
N LEU A 266 8.33 -13.50 -13.70
CA LEU A 266 8.32 -14.58 -14.69
C LEU A 266 7.93 -14.10 -16.09
N LEU A 267 6.88 -13.28 -16.22
CA LEU A 267 6.43 -12.74 -17.50
C LEU A 267 7.48 -11.78 -18.10
N GLU A 268 8.14 -10.98 -17.28
CA GLU A 268 9.23 -10.09 -17.72
C GLU A 268 10.41 -10.91 -18.26
N TRP A 269 10.87 -11.92 -17.51
CA TRP A 269 11.96 -12.81 -17.94
C TRP A 269 11.61 -13.57 -19.22
N ILE A 270 10.38 -14.08 -19.35
CA ILE A 270 9.90 -14.75 -20.55
C ILE A 270 9.94 -13.79 -21.75
N ASN A 271 9.43 -12.57 -21.58
CA ASN A 271 9.42 -11.56 -22.63
C ASN A 271 10.84 -11.19 -23.09
N LEU A 272 11.77 -11.02 -22.15
CA LEU A 272 13.17 -10.73 -22.45
C LEU A 272 13.83 -11.85 -23.27
N ILE A 273 13.66 -13.11 -22.86
CA ILE A 273 14.23 -14.28 -23.55
C ILE A 273 13.63 -14.41 -24.97
N CYS A 274 12.31 -14.34 -25.08
CA CYS A 274 11.61 -14.42 -26.37
C CYS A 274 12.07 -13.33 -27.34
N MET A 275 12.19 -12.10 -26.87
CA MET A 275 12.67 -10.98 -27.70
C MET A 275 14.14 -11.13 -28.10
N ALA A 276 15.02 -11.56 -27.19
CA ALA A 276 16.44 -11.77 -27.49
C ALA A 276 16.63 -12.86 -28.57
N VAL A 277 15.92 -13.98 -28.43
CA VAL A 277 15.92 -15.07 -29.42
C VAL A 277 15.37 -14.57 -30.76
N GLY A 278 14.26 -13.83 -30.75
CA GLY A 278 13.67 -13.23 -31.95
C GLY A 278 14.64 -12.29 -32.70
N LEU A 279 15.32 -11.39 -31.98
CA LEU A 279 16.31 -10.48 -32.56
C LEU A 279 17.50 -11.21 -33.18
N ALA A 280 17.97 -12.29 -32.56
CA ALA A 280 19.04 -13.11 -33.11
C ALA A 280 18.65 -13.74 -34.46
N PHE A 281 17.47 -14.35 -34.55
CA PHE A 281 16.98 -14.94 -35.80
C PHE A 281 16.69 -13.89 -36.88
N LEU A 282 16.12 -12.74 -36.53
CA LEU A 282 15.93 -11.63 -37.47
C LEU A 282 17.27 -11.11 -37.99
N GLY A 283 18.28 -10.96 -37.13
CA GLY A 283 19.64 -10.57 -37.52
C GLY A 283 20.27 -11.56 -38.50
N LEU A 284 20.15 -12.86 -38.24
CA LEU A 284 20.64 -13.91 -39.14
C LEU A 284 19.89 -13.90 -40.50
N ALA A 285 18.57 -13.66 -40.49
CA ALA A 285 17.76 -13.55 -41.70
C ALA A 285 18.19 -12.34 -42.55
N ILE A 286 18.38 -11.17 -41.93
CA ILE A 286 18.87 -9.97 -42.61
C ILE A 286 20.25 -10.25 -43.23
N LEU A 287 21.19 -10.83 -42.47
CA LEU A 287 22.51 -11.18 -42.97
C LEU A 287 22.43 -12.12 -44.18
N SER A 288 21.61 -13.16 -44.10
CA SER A 288 21.37 -14.10 -45.19
C SER A 288 20.84 -13.39 -46.45
N PHE A 289 19.81 -12.55 -46.31
CA PHE A 289 19.24 -11.82 -47.44
C PHE A 289 20.18 -10.78 -48.02
N LEU A 290 21.00 -10.11 -47.21
CA LEU A 290 22.05 -9.19 -47.69
C LEU A 290 23.11 -9.95 -48.51
N LEU A 291 23.58 -11.11 -48.02
CA LEU A 291 24.52 -11.95 -48.76
C LEU A 291 23.90 -12.49 -50.07
N CYS A 292 22.62 -12.87 -50.06
CA CYS A 292 21.91 -13.32 -51.26
C CYS A 292 21.59 -12.17 -52.24
N SER A 293 21.39 -10.94 -51.75
CA SER A 293 21.12 -9.75 -52.59
C SER A 293 22.29 -9.39 -53.49
N TRP A 294 23.50 -9.89 -53.16
CA TRP A 294 24.67 -9.78 -54.01
C TRP A 294 24.49 -10.50 -55.36
N ASN A 295 23.55 -11.45 -55.46
CA ASN A 295 23.17 -12.08 -56.71
C ASN A 295 22.02 -11.28 -57.39
N PRO A 296 22.27 -10.57 -58.51
CA PRO A 296 21.30 -9.68 -59.16
C PRO A 296 20.09 -10.41 -59.78
N LYS A 297 20.06 -11.74 -59.72
CA LYS A 297 18.97 -12.59 -60.23
C LYS A 297 17.82 -12.76 -59.22
N ILE A 298 17.99 -12.40 -57.95
CA ILE A 298 17.01 -12.65 -56.88
C ILE A 298 16.53 -11.32 -56.28
N ASN A 299 15.23 -11.03 -56.35
CA ASN A 299 14.64 -9.80 -55.79
C ASN A 299 13.94 -10.06 -54.44
N ASN A 300 14.70 -9.99 -53.34
CA ASN A 300 14.21 -10.19 -51.98
C ASN A 300 13.94 -8.87 -51.23
N THR A 301 13.76 -7.75 -51.95
CA THR A 301 13.69 -6.41 -51.37
C THR A 301 12.59 -6.26 -50.32
N ALA A 302 11.35 -6.70 -50.60
CA ALA A 302 10.22 -6.58 -49.66
C ALA A 302 10.48 -7.33 -48.35
N ARG A 303 10.95 -8.59 -48.45
CA ARG A 303 11.25 -9.45 -47.30
C ARG A 303 12.45 -8.94 -46.48
N LEU A 304 13.47 -8.37 -47.14
CA LEU A 304 14.60 -7.75 -46.46
C LEU A 304 14.15 -6.55 -45.62
N HIS A 305 13.36 -5.64 -46.20
CA HIS A 305 12.85 -4.48 -45.48
C HIS A 305 11.85 -4.85 -44.37
N LEU A 306 11.04 -5.90 -44.55
CA LEU A 306 10.21 -6.48 -43.48
C LEU A 306 11.07 -6.88 -42.27
N CYS A 307 12.14 -7.66 -42.49
CA CYS A 307 13.03 -8.07 -41.40
C CYS A 307 13.75 -6.89 -40.74
N ILE A 308 14.19 -5.89 -41.52
CA ILE A 308 14.85 -4.68 -40.98
C ILE A 308 13.88 -3.88 -40.09
N CYS A 309 12.64 -3.66 -40.53
CA CYS A 309 11.64 -2.93 -39.75
C CYS A 309 11.31 -3.64 -38.44
N LEU A 310 11.13 -4.97 -38.46
CA LEU A 310 10.89 -5.76 -37.25
C LEU A 310 12.10 -5.76 -36.31
N PHE A 311 13.31 -5.92 -36.84
CA PHE A 311 14.53 -5.88 -36.04
C PHE A 311 14.70 -4.52 -35.34
N LEU A 312 14.56 -3.42 -36.08
CA LEU A 312 14.65 -2.08 -35.52
C LEU A 312 13.50 -1.79 -34.54
N GLY A 313 12.28 -2.26 -34.82
CA GLY A 313 11.13 -2.09 -33.92
C GLY A 313 11.34 -2.80 -32.58
N HIS A 314 11.73 -4.07 -32.59
CA HIS A 314 12.00 -4.83 -31.36
C HIS A 314 13.23 -4.31 -30.61
N LEU A 315 14.29 -3.89 -31.31
CA LEU A 315 15.46 -3.28 -30.69
C LEU A 315 15.10 -1.96 -30.01
N LEU A 316 14.32 -1.11 -30.70
CA LEU A 316 13.86 0.17 -30.16
C LEU A 316 12.94 -0.01 -28.97
N PHE A 317 12.07 -1.04 -28.98
CA PHE A 317 11.21 -1.38 -27.86
C PHE A 317 12.03 -1.76 -26.62
N LEU A 318 13.03 -2.63 -26.77
CA LEU A 318 13.93 -3.04 -25.67
C LEU A 318 14.74 -1.86 -25.11
N LEU A 319 15.26 -0.99 -25.97
CA LEU A 319 16.04 0.17 -25.52
C LEU A 319 15.15 1.30 -24.97
N GLY A 320 13.89 1.36 -25.41
CA GLY A 320 12.96 2.44 -25.12
C GLY A 320 12.08 2.22 -23.89
N VAL A 321 11.80 0.96 -23.52
CA VAL A 321 10.93 0.64 -22.37
C VAL A 321 11.45 1.21 -21.04
N SER A 322 12.77 1.32 -20.88
CA SER A 322 13.40 1.86 -19.67
C SER A 322 13.53 3.39 -19.64
N ARG A 323 13.05 4.09 -20.67
CA ARG A 323 13.26 5.55 -20.85
C ARG A 323 11.93 6.30 -20.88
N THR A 324 11.11 6.09 -19.86
CA THR A 324 9.78 6.71 -19.70
C THR A 324 9.81 8.06 -18.98
N GLU A 325 10.93 8.44 -18.33
CA GLU A 325 11.01 9.65 -17.49
C GLU A 325 10.83 10.97 -18.25
N ASN A 326 11.16 11.00 -19.55
CA ASN A 326 11.06 12.21 -20.36
C ASN A 326 9.94 12.08 -21.40
N GLU A 327 8.87 12.84 -21.21
CA GLU A 327 7.66 12.85 -22.05
C GLU A 327 7.99 13.01 -23.54
N THR A 328 8.94 13.89 -23.87
CA THR A 328 9.33 14.14 -25.28
C THR A 328 10.04 12.94 -25.92
N VAL A 329 10.86 12.23 -25.14
CA VAL A 329 11.58 11.04 -25.59
C VAL A 329 10.60 9.87 -25.72
N CYS A 330 9.68 9.72 -24.76
CA CYS A 330 8.63 8.71 -24.79
C CYS A 330 7.74 8.87 -26.03
N ALA A 331 7.25 10.08 -26.29
CA ALA A 331 6.43 10.37 -27.47
C ALA A 331 7.17 10.10 -28.79
N ALA A 332 8.46 10.45 -28.87
CA ALA A 332 9.28 10.17 -30.05
C ALA A 332 9.50 8.66 -30.28
N ILE A 333 9.78 7.90 -29.22
CA ILE A 333 9.92 6.43 -29.27
C ILE A 333 8.61 5.79 -29.70
N ALA A 334 7.47 6.20 -29.12
CA ALA A 334 6.15 5.70 -29.48
C ALA A 334 5.82 5.96 -30.96
N GLY A 335 6.09 7.18 -31.45
CA GLY A 335 5.89 7.53 -32.86
C GLY A 335 6.76 6.71 -33.81
N LEU A 336 8.04 6.50 -33.45
CA LEU A 336 8.97 5.70 -34.27
C LEU A 336 8.60 4.21 -34.26
N LEU A 337 8.19 3.65 -33.11
CA LEU A 337 7.66 2.28 -33.01
C LEU A 337 6.41 2.10 -33.87
N HIS A 338 5.47 3.04 -33.79
CA HIS A 338 4.25 3.01 -34.60
C HIS A 338 4.59 2.99 -36.10
N PHE A 339 5.51 3.84 -36.55
CA PHE A 339 5.98 3.84 -37.93
C PHE A 339 6.63 2.51 -38.34
N LEU A 340 7.53 1.96 -37.52
CA LEU A 340 8.27 0.73 -37.84
C LEU A 340 7.34 -0.50 -37.94
N PHE A 341 6.41 -0.66 -37.00
CA PHE A 341 5.47 -1.78 -37.03
C PHE A 341 4.45 -1.63 -38.16
N LEU A 342 3.93 -0.44 -38.41
CA LEU A 342 3.01 -0.21 -39.53
C LEU A 342 3.72 -0.46 -40.87
N SER A 343 4.98 -0.06 -41.00
CA SER A 343 5.80 -0.39 -42.16
C SER A 343 6.01 -1.90 -42.34
N SER A 344 6.20 -2.64 -41.24
CA SER A 344 6.29 -4.11 -41.30
C SER A 344 5.02 -4.74 -41.87
N PHE A 345 3.83 -4.28 -41.47
CA PHE A 345 2.56 -4.76 -42.03
C PHE A 345 2.42 -4.49 -43.53
N VAL A 346 2.82 -3.29 -43.98
CA VAL A 346 2.78 -2.95 -45.41
C VAL A 346 3.79 -3.79 -46.21
N PHE A 347 5.00 -4.02 -45.70
CA PHE A 347 5.97 -4.89 -46.37
C PHE A 347 5.54 -6.36 -46.40
N MET A 348 4.88 -6.87 -45.36
CA MET A 348 4.28 -8.20 -45.35
C MET A 348 3.18 -8.34 -46.41
N LEU A 349 2.35 -7.31 -46.59
CA LEU A 349 1.35 -7.25 -47.66
C LEU A 349 2.02 -7.22 -49.04
N LEU A 350 3.05 -6.39 -49.23
CA LEU A 350 3.80 -6.30 -50.48
C LEU A 350 4.52 -7.60 -50.84
N GLU A 351 5.08 -8.29 -49.85
CA GLU A 351 5.67 -9.61 -50.04
C GLU A 351 4.61 -10.62 -50.52
N THR A 352 3.45 -10.64 -49.88
CA THR A 352 2.33 -11.50 -50.26
C THR A 352 1.85 -11.21 -51.69
N LEU A 353 1.72 -9.93 -52.06
CA LEU A 353 1.37 -9.52 -53.41
C LEU A 353 2.44 -9.91 -54.43
N GLN A 354 3.73 -9.77 -54.09
CA GLN A 354 4.84 -10.18 -54.94
C GLN A 354 4.83 -11.69 -55.19
N LEU A 355 4.60 -12.50 -54.16
CA LEU A 355 4.47 -13.96 -54.29
C LEU A 355 3.26 -14.34 -55.15
N PHE A 356 2.11 -13.69 -54.94
CA PHE A 356 0.91 -13.93 -55.73
C PHE A 356 1.12 -13.61 -57.23
N LEU A 357 1.73 -12.46 -57.54
CA LEU A 357 2.03 -12.09 -58.93
C LEU A 357 3.04 -13.04 -59.56
N LEU A 358 4.06 -13.48 -58.82
CA LEU A 358 5.05 -14.47 -59.29
C LEU A 358 4.39 -15.81 -59.61
N VAL A 359 3.50 -16.33 -58.75
CA VAL A 359 2.79 -17.59 -58.99
C VAL A 359 1.86 -17.49 -60.20
N ARG A 360 1.11 -16.38 -60.33
CA ARG A 360 0.24 -16.13 -61.47
C ARG A 360 1.01 -16.03 -62.78
N SER A 361 2.17 -15.37 -62.75
CA SER A 361 3.11 -15.26 -63.86
C SER A 361 3.58 -16.64 -64.31
N LEU A 362 4.07 -17.46 -63.39
CA LEU A 362 4.55 -18.82 -63.70
C LEU A 362 3.44 -19.73 -64.26
N SER A 363 2.18 -19.50 -63.87
CA SER A 363 1.03 -20.21 -64.41
C SER A 363 0.65 -19.77 -65.83
N GLN A 364 1.05 -18.58 -66.29
CA GLN A 364 0.86 -18.14 -67.67
C GLN A 364 2.16 -18.33 -68.44
N VAL A 365 2.20 -19.32 -69.34
CA VAL A 365 3.36 -19.63 -70.19
C VAL A 365 3.64 -18.48 -71.18
N ARG A 366 4.21 -17.37 -70.70
CA ARG A 366 4.74 -16.27 -71.51
C ARG A 366 6.20 -16.03 -71.17
N VAL A 367 6.96 -15.81 -72.22
CA VAL A 367 8.42 -15.79 -72.28
C VAL A 367 8.99 -14.59 -71.52
N ILE A 368 9.73 -14.89 -70.45
CA ILE A 368 10.83 -14.12 -69.82
C ILE A 368 10.74 -12.59 -70.01
N GLN A 369 9.99 -11.93 -69.12
CA GLN A 369 10.25 -10.55 -68.75
C GLN A 369 10.46 -10.48 -67.22
N LYS A 370 11.07 -9.40 -66.72
CA LYS A 370 11.38 -9.22 -65.28
C LYS A 370 10.05 -9.02 -64.51
N GLU A 371 9.32 -10.10 -64.23
CA GLU A 371 7.96 -10.04 -63.70
C GLU A 371 7.96 -9.94 -62.17
N GLY A 372 7.80 -8.71 -61.69
CA GLY A 372 7.65 -8.33 -60.29
C GLY A 372 7.59 -6.80 -60.17
N LEU A 373 7.04 -6.27 -59.06
CA LEU A 373 7.07 -4.83 -58.80
C LEU A 373 8.53 -4.34 -58.71
N ARG A 374 8.84 -3.19 -59.32
CA ARG A 374 10.19 -2.63 -59.23
C ARG A 374 10.51 -2.31 -57.75
N PRO A 375 11.75 -2.57 -57.28
CA PRO A 375 12.15 -2.30 -55.90
C PRO A 375 11.81 -0.88 -55.40
N LEU A 376 11.90 0.12 -56.30
CA LEU A 376 11.55 1.50 -55.98
C LEU A 376 10.07 1.67 -55.59
N TYR A 377 9.14 1.02 -56.30
CA TYR A 377 7.71 1.10 -55.94
C TYR A 377 7.42 0.39 -54.62
N ILE A 378 8.08 -0.74 -54.36
CA ILE A 378 7.97 -1.48 -53.09
C ILE A 378 8.42 -0.59 -51.93
N LEU A 379 9.54 0.14 -52.09
CA LEU A 379 10.06 1.05 -51.08
C LEU A 379 9.14 2.26 -50.85
N LEU A 380 8.65 2.89 -51.93
CA LEU A 380 7.77 4.05 -51.85
C LEU A 380 6.44 3.72 -51.16
N ILE A 381 5.83 2.58 -51.49
CA ILE A 381 4.57 2.15 -50.86
C ILE A 381 4.82 1.71 -49.42
N GLY A 382 5.88 0.92 -49.20
CA GLY A 382 6.25 0.32 -47.91
C GLY A 382 6.55 1.32 -46.79
N TYR A 383 7.13 2.47 -47.13
CA TYR A 383 7.39 3.55 -46.16
C TYR A 383 6.44 4.75 -46.29
N GLY A 384 5.89 5.02 -47.47
CA GLY A 384 5.02 6.17 -47.71
C GLY A 384 3.67 6.07 -47.01
N ILE A 385 3.02 4.90 -47.05
CA ILE A 385 1.72 4.70 -46.37
C ILE A 385 1.86 4.84 -44.85
N PRO A 386 2.81 4.16 -44.17
CA PRO A 386 3.00 4.33 -42.73
C PRO A 386 3.34 5.77 -42.32
N LEU A 387 4.16 6.47 -43.11
CA LEU A 387 4.53 7.86 -42.82
C LEU A 387 3.30 8.79 -42.86
N LEU A 388 2.40 8.59 -43.83
CA LEU A 388 1.16 9.36 -43.92
C LEU A 388 0.25 9.10 -42.73
N VAL A 389 0.09 7.84 -42.32
CA VAL A 389 -0.76 7.47 -41.17
C VAL A 389 -0.21 8.08 -39.88
N VAL A 390 1.07 7.91 -39.59
CA VAL A 390 1.70 8.48 -38.39
C VAL A 390 1.66 10.01 -38.41
N GLY A 391 1.84 10.63 -39.58
CA GLY A 391 1.74 12.08 -39.74
C GLY A 391 0.35 12.64 -39.44
N VAL A 392 -0.72 11.90 -39.78
CA VAL A 392 -2.10 12.27 -39.41
C VAL A 392 -2.41 11.98 -37.95
N SER A 393 -1.79 10.94 -37.35
CA SER A 393 -1.99 10.62 -35.94
C SER A 393 -1.22 11.54 -34.98
N ALA A 394 -0.16 12.20 -35.44
CA ALA A 394 0.70 13.05 -34.62
C ALA A 394 0.33 14.55 -34.66
N GLY A 395 -0.60 14.96 -35.54
CA GLY A 395 -1.12 16.33 -35.63
C GLY A 395 -2.59 16.38 -35.24
#